data_AF-A0ABD1G1E4-F1
#
_entry.id   AF-A0ABD1G1E4-F1
#
_cell.length_a   1.000
_cell.length_b   1.000
_cell.length_c   1.000
_cell.angle_alpha   90.00
_cell.angle_beta   90.00
_cell.angle_gamma   90.00
#
_symmetry.space_group_name_H-M   'P 1'
#
loop_
_entity.id
_entity.type
_entity.pdbx_description
1 polymer ?
#
loop_
_entity_poly.entity_id
_entity_poly.type
_entity_poly.pdbx_seq_one_letter_code
_entity_poly.pdbx_strand_id
1 'polypeptide(L)'
;MSTLKESFAVLEAASSELRQSRLFFKLLEAVLKTGNRMNNGTFRGGNNPMRRHKRAQECIKSDDSDEHMRSLGVQVVSGLSNELENVRRAALLDTDTLTGTVAKLGHALDEAGNILRSEMKNIPPENGFHQTLRSFIQNAEVDVTWSREEEKRIMALVKSTADYFHGKSGKDEALRLFIIVRDFLIILDKVCKEVPLKPSRAPRNGDAMAIAPVPRQRLFPAIADRQVDTWSSDDNEP
;
A
#
# COMPACT_ATOMS: atom_id res chain seq x y z
N MET A 1 14.00 25.52 2.23
CA MET A 1 12.68 25.60 1.56
C MET A 1 12.26 24.28 0.93
N SER A 2 13.10 23.57 0.17
CA SER A 2 12.75 22.28 -0.47
C SER A 2 12.13 21.26 0.49
N THR A 3 12.73 21.06 1.66
CA THR A 3 12.26 20.11 2.68
C THR A 3 10.86 20.44 3.24
N LEU A 4 10.52 21.72 3.35
CA LEU A 4 9.17 22.17 3.76
C LEU A 4 8.14 21.82 2.68
N LYS A 5 8.46 22.13 1.42
CA LYS A 5 7.58 21.84 0.27
C LYS A 5 7.31 20.35 0.15
N GLU A 6 8.34 19.52 0.33
CA GLU A 6 8.21 18.06 0.31
C GLU A 6 7.32 17.55 1.45
N SER A 7 7.47 18.09 2.66
CA SER A 7 6.64 17.71 3.81
C SER A 7 5.16 18.05 3.57
N PHE A 8 4.88 19.24 3.02
CA PHE A 8 3.52 19.65 2.64
C PHE A 8 2.93 18.74 1.55
N ALA A 9 3.71 18.42 0.52
CA ALA A 9 3.27 17.53 -0.55
C ALA A 9 2.95 16.12 -0.02
N VAL A 10 3.74 15.59 0.92
CA VAL A 10 3.46 14.30 1.56
C VAL A 10 2.16 14.33 2.35
N LEU A 11 1.91 15.38 3.14
CA LEU A 11 0.67 15.52 3.91
C LEU A 11 -0.57 15.65 3.00
N GLU A 12 -0.44 16.36 1.88
CA GLU A 12 -1.51 16.48 0.88
C GLU A 12 -1.82 15.16 0.19
N ALA A 13 -0.77 14.46 -0.27
CA ALA A 13 -0.89 13.16 -0.92
C ALA A 13 -1.51 12.14 0.04
N ALA A 14 -1.03 12.07 1.28
CA ALA A 14 -1.58 11.18 2.31
C ALA A 14 -3.06 11.45 2.58
N SER A 15 -3.46 12.73 2.67
CA SER A 15 -4.86 13.11 2.87
C SER A 15 -5.73 12.70 1.68
N SER A 16 -5.20 12.85 0.46
CA SER A 16 -5.90 12.48 -0.77
C SER A 16 -6.04 10.97 -0.92
N GLU A 17 -4.96 10.22 -0.68
CA GLU A 17 -4.93 8.76 -0.69
C GLU A 17 -5.97 8.17 0.26
N LEU A 18 -6.02 8.63 1.52
CA LEU A 18 -7.02 8.16 2.49
C LEU A 18 -8.46 8.43 2.06
N ARG A 19 -8.73 9.62 1.52
CA ARG A 19 -10.09 10.01 1.11
C ARG A 19 -10.56 9.30 -0.14
N GLN A 20 -9.64 8.88 -1.00
CA GLN A 20 -9.96 8.31 -2.31
C GLN A 20 -9.84 6.79 -2.33
N SER A 21 -9.15 6.18 -1.36
CA SER A 21 -8.93 4.73 -1.33
C SER A 21 -10.22 3.94 -1.09
N ARG A 22 -10.81 3.45 -2.18
CA ARG A 22 -12.00 2.60 -2.14
C ARG A 22 -11.73 1.28 -1.43
N LEU A 23 -10.51 0.75 -1.56
CA LEU A 23 -10.11 -0.51 -0.94
C LEU A 23 -10.02 -0.35 0.58
N PHE A 24 -9.43 0.73 1.06
CA PHE A 24 -9.39 1.04 2.50
C PHE A 24 -10.79 1.10 3.11
N PHE A 25 -11.73 1.81 2.48
CA PHE A 25 -13.11 1.89 2.98
C PHE A 25 -13.84 0.55 3.00
N LYS A 26 -13.71 -0.25 1.93
CA LYS A 26 -14.31 -1.59 1.88
C LYS A 26 -13.73 -2.51 2.95
N LEU A 27 -12.43 -2.42 3.20
CA LEU A 27 -11.78 -3.19 4.25
C LEU A 27 -12.26 -2.77 5.63
N LEU A 28 -12.33 -1.46 5.89
CA LEU A 28 -12.84 -0.92 7.15
C LEU A 28 -14.30 -1.34 7.38
N GLU A 29 -15.16 -1.24 6.36
CA GLU A 29 -16.55 -1.71 6.43
C GLU A 29 -16.63 -3.21 6.73
N ALA A 30 -15.83 -4.04 6.06
CA ALA A 30 -15.79 -5.47 6.28
C ALA A 30 -15.33 -5.83 7.70
N VAL A 31 -14.30 -5.14 8.22
CA VAL A 31 -13.81 -5.31 9.59
C VAL A 31 -14.87 -4.90 10.61
N LEU A 32 -15.52 -3.74 10.44
CA LEU A 32 -16.58 -3.27 11.33
C LEU A 32 -17.79 -4.20 11.32
N LYS A 33 -18.24 -4.63 10.13
CA LYS A 33 -19.35 -5.58 9.98
C LYS A 33 -19.04 -6.91 10.65
N THR A 34 -17.81 -7.40 10.50
CA THR A 34 -17.34 -8.63 11.14
C THR A 34 -17.29 -8.45 12.65
N GLY A 35 -16.68 -7.38 13.16
CA GLY A 35 -16.63 -7.04 14.59
C GLY A 35 -18.02 -6.98 15.22
N ASN A 36 -18.96 -6.27 14.60
CA ASN A 36 -20.35 -6.20 15.05
C ASN A 36 -21.04 -7.57 15.08
N ARG A 37 -20.81 -8.40 14.04
CA ARG A 37 -21.33 -9.77 14.00
C ARG A 37 -20.75 -10.66 15.09
N MET A 38 -19.46 -10.53 15.39
CA MET A 38 -18.81 -11.26 16.48
C MET A 38 -19.35 -10.81 17.85
N ASN A 39 -19.70 -9.53 17.99
CA ASN A 39 -20.22 -8.98 19.24
C ASN A 39 -21.73 -9.28 19.46
N ASN A 40 -22.51 -9.51 18.39
CA ASN A 40 -23.92 -9.91 18.47
C ASN A 40 -24.15 -11.36 18.96
N GLY A 41 -23.09 -12.13 19.19
CA GLY A 41 -23.16 -13.56 19.47
C GLY A 41 -23.30 -13.98 20.93
N THR A 42 -23.23 -13.07 21.91
CA THR A 42 -23.03 -13.48 23.31
C THR A 42 -24.22 -13.30 24.26
N PHE A 43 -25.30 -12.59 23.91
CA PHE A 43 -26.47 -12.53 24.80
C PHE A 43 -27.81 -12.54 24.06
N ARG A 44 -28.61 -13.55 24.41
CA ARG A 44 -30.06 -13.79 24.16
C ARG A 44 -30.45 -14.62 22.93
N GLY A 45 -30.63 -15.93 23.15
CA GLY A 45 -31.69 -16.68 22.46
C GLY A 45 -31.40 -18.13 22.09
N GLY A 46 -31.59 -19.05 23.05
CA GLY A 46 -32.16 -20.38 22.80
C GLY A 46 -31.26 -21.43 22.12
N ASN A 47 -30.78 -22.39 22.90
CA ASN A 47 -30.34 -23.71 22.43
C ASN A 47 -31.52 -24.43 21.77
N ASN A 48 -31.76 -24.21 20.47
CA ASN A 48 -32.80 -24.90 19.73
C ASN A 48 -32.18 -25.99 18.81
N PRO A 49 -32.31 -27.29 19.15
CA PRO A 49 -31.64 -28.38 18.44
C PRO A 49 -32.11 -28.54 16.98
N MET A 50 -33.28 -28.00 16.62
CA MET A 50 -33.87 -28.10 15.29
C MET A 50 -33.14 -27.24 14.22
N ARG A 51 -32.28 -26.30 14.63
CA ARG A 51 -31.40 -25.56 13.70
C ARG A 51 -30.14 -26.33 13.28
N ARG A 52 -29.82 -27.46 13.94
CA ARG A 52 -28.65 -28.28 13.58
C ARG A 52 -28.85 -28.98 12.24
N HIS A 53 -30.08 -29.44 11.95
CA HIS A 53 -30.38 -30.14 10.71
C HIS A 53 -30.35 -29.25 9.47
N LYS A 54 -30.64 -27.94 9.60
CA LYS A 54 -30.53 -27.00 8.47
C LYS A 54 -29.09 -26.53 8.21
N ARG A 55 -28.20 -26.63 9.20
CA ARG A 55 -26.77 -26.30 9.06
C ARG A 55 -25.93 -27.43 8.47
N ALA A 56 -26.34 -28.68 8.64
CA ALA A 56 -25.60 -29.83 8.11
C ALA A 56 -25.78 -30.05 6.60
N GLN A 57 -26.86 -29.51 6.00
CA GLN A 57 -27.18 -29.77 4.58
C GLN A 57 -26.65 -28.69 3.61
N GLU A 58 -26.08 -27.59 4.10
CA GLU A 58 -25.51 -26.54 3.23
C GLU A 58 -23.97 -26.56 3.14
N CYS A 59 -23.31 -27.51 3.80
CA CYS A 59 -21.85 -27.61 3.83
C CYS A 59 -21.23 -28.45 2.70
N ILE A 60 -22.00 -28.76 1.64
CA ILE A 60 -21.44 -29.30 0.39
C ILE A 60 -21.40 -28.15 -0.62
N LYS A 61 -20.47 -27.21 -0.43
CA LYS A 61 -19.99 -26.28 -1.45
C LYS A 61 -18.47 -26.43 -1.51
N SER A 62 -17.91 -26.42 -2.72
CA SER A 62 -16.54 -26.85 -2.99
C SER A 62 -15.52 -26.06 -2.17
N ASP A 63 -14.74 -26.80 -1.38
CA ASP A 63 -13.63 -26.31 -0.53
C ASP A 63 -12.62 -25.44 -1.34
N ASP A 64 -12.46 -25.75 -2.62
CA ASP A 64 -11.55 -25.07 -3.55
C ASP A 64 -12.00 -23.63 -3.91
N SER A 65 -13.32 -23.36 -3.96
CA SER A 65 -13.85 -22.03 -4.29
C SER A 65 -13.68 -21.05 -3.13
N ASP A 66 -13.77 -21.54 -1.89
CA ASP A 66 -13.59 -20.73 -0.68
C ASP A 66 -12.10 -20.44 -0.42
N GLU A 67 -11.20 -21.40 -0.67
CA GLU A 67 -9.75 -21.15 -0.63
C GLU A 67 -9.32 -20.13 -1.71
N HIS A 68 -9.85 -20.23 -2.94
CA HIS A 68 -9.54 -19.28 -4.01
C HIS A 68 -10.01 -17.85 -3.70
N MET A 69 -11.24 -17.67 -3.20
CA MET A 69 -11.74 -16.35 -2.79
C MET A 69 -10.93 -15.75 -1.62
N ARG A 70 -10.48 -16.58 -0.68
CA ARG A 70 -9.59 -16.15 0.41
C ARG A 70 -8.23 -15.69 -0.13
N SER A 71 -7.60 -16.49 -1.00
CA SER A 71 -6.33 -16.14 -1.62
C SER A 71 -6.42 -14.85 -2.43
N LEU A 72 -7.48 -14.71 -3.23
CA LEU A 72 -7.72 -13.50 -4.03
C LEU A 72 -7.95 -12.27 -3.13
N GLY A 73 -8.73 -12.42 -2.05
CA GLY A 73 -8.95 -11.36 -1.07
C GLY A 73 -7.65 -10.90 -0.40
N VAL A 74 -6.79 -11.84 0.02
CA VAL A 74 -5.47 -11.53 0.60
C VAL A 74 -4.57 -10.83 -0.41
N GLN A 75 -4.57 -11.28 -1.67
CA GLN A 75 -3.78 -10.66 -2.74
C GLN A 75 -4.23 -9.23 -3.07
N VAL A 76 -5.55 -8.97 -3.08
CA VAL A 76 -6.07 -7.61 -3.32
C VAL A 76 -5.70 -6.69 -2.16
N VAL A 77 -5.87 -7.17 -0.93
CA VAL A 77 -5.67 -6.35 0.27
C VAL A 77 -4.19 -6.12 0.57
N SER A 78 -3.27 -7.02 0.17
CA SER A 78 -1.82 -6.81 0.33
C SER A 78 -1.27 -5.65 -0.51
N GLY A 79 -1.98 -5.24 -1.58
CA GLY A 79 -1.65 -4.05 -2.35
C GLY A 79 -2.01 -2.73 -1.66
N LEU A 80 -2.84 -2.75 -0.63
CA LEU A 80 -3.35 -1.55 0.04
C LEU A 80 -2.23 -0.73 0.70
N SER A 81 -1.20 -1.41 1.20
CA SER A 81 -0.03 -0.75 1.77
C SER A 81 0.65 0.13 0.72
N ASN A 82 0.78 -0.33 -0.52
CA ASN A 82 1.39 0.48 -1.59
C ASN A 82 0.48 1.65 -2.02
N GLU A 83 -0.84 1.46 -2.02
CA GLU A 83 -1.81 2.52 -2.33
C GLU A 83 -1.76 3.69 -1.32
N LEU A 84 -1.44 3.38 -0.07
CA LEU A 84 -1.38 4.35 1.04
C LEU A 84 0.07 4.65 1.47
N GLU A 85 1.02 4.68 0.53
CA GLU A 85 2.43 4.89 0.84
C GLU A 85 2.68 6.26 1.49
N ASN A 86 2.06 7.33 0.98
CA ASN A 86 2.28 8.66 1.54
C ASN A 86 1.69 8.78 2.94
N VAL A 87 0.66 7.99 3.29
CA VAL A 87 0.16 7.89 4.66
C VAL A 87 1.25 7.40 5.63
N ARG A 88 2.02 6.37 5.25
CA ARG A 88 3.15 5.91 6.08
C ARG A 88 4.23 6.97 6.20
N ARG A 89 4.52 7.69 5.12
CA ARG A 89 5.52 8.77 5.12
C ARG A 89 5.05 9.95 5.99
N ALA A 90 3.79 10.35 5.88
CA ALA A 90 3.18 11.41 6.67
C ALA A 90 3.22 11.08 8.17
N ALA A 91 3.04 9.81 8.55
CA ALA A 91 3.12 9.36 9.94
C ALA A 91 4.54 9.46 10.56
N LEU A 92 5.57 9.77 9.77
CA LEU A 92 6.94 10.02 10.23
C LEU A 92 7.26 11.51 10.37
N LEU A 93 6.38 12.39 9.89
CA LEU A 93 6.61 13.83 9.93
C LEU A 93 6.30 14.39 11.32
N ASP A 94 7.26 15.14 11.86
CA ASP A 94 7.04 15.98 13.02
C ASP A 94 6.40 17.30 12.57
N THR A 95 5.08 17.36 12.70
CA THR A 95 4.30 18.52 12.27
C THR A 95 4.51 19.72 13.20
N ASP A 96 4.81 19.52 14.47
CA ASP A 96 5.10 20.62 15.39
C ASP A 96 6.44 21.27 15.04
N THR A 97 7.44 20.45 14.71
CA THR A 97 8.72 20.97 14.18
C THR A 97 8.54 21.67 12.83
N LEU A 98 7.65 21.17 11.97
CA LEU A 98 7.33 21.79 10.68
C LEU A 98 6.74 23.19 10.85
N THR A 99 5.65 23.30 11.62
CA THR A 99 4.98 24.58 11.92
C THR A 99 5.91 25.54 12.68
N GLY A 100 6.70 25.03 13.63
CA GLY A 100 7.71 25.79 14.33
C GLY A 100 8.80 26.35 13.42
N THR A 101 9.20 25.62 12.38
CA THR A 101 10.19 26.08 11.39
C THR A 101 9.64 27.22 10.53
N VAL A 102 8.39 27.12 10.06
CA VAL A 102 7.73 28.20 9.29
C VAL A 102 7.55 29.46 10.14
N ALA A 103 7.16 29.29 11.41
CA ALA A 103 7.03 30.40 12.35
C ALA A 103 8.38 31.12 12.59
N LYS A 104 9.44 30.36 12.88
CA LYS A 104 10.80 30.89 13.08
C LYS A 104 11.32 31.62 11.85
N LEU A 105 11.11 31.07 10.66
CA LEU A 105 11.54 31.69 9.42
C LEU A 105 10.84 33.04 9.19
N GLY A 106 9.54 33.10 9.44
CA GLY A 106 8.83 34.37 9.34
C GLY A 106 9.24 35.39 10.39
N HIS A 107 9.50 34.98 11.64
CA HIS A 107 10.04 35.89 12.65
C HIS A 107 11.41 36.45 12.24
N ALA A 108 12.32 35.59 11.78
CA ALA A 108 13.65 36.00 11.34
C ALA A 108 13.59 37.00 10.17
N LEU A 109 12.64 36.81 9.25
CA LEU A 109 12.41 37.73 8.15
C LEU A 109 11.84 39.08 8.63
N ASP A 110 10.85 39.05 9.54
CA ASP A 110 10.27 40.25 10.14
C ASP A 110 11.33 41.08 10.87
N GLU A 111 12.23 40.40 11.59
CA GLU A 111 13.38 41.01 12.28
C GLU A 111 14.37 41.64 11.30
N ALA A 112 14.76 40.92 10.23
CA ALA A 112 15.61 41.47 9.17
C ALA A 112 14.98 42.71 8.50
N GLY A 113 13.67 42.67 8.24
CA GLY A 113 12.90 43.81 7.75
C GLY A 113 12.91 45.00 8.71
N ASN A 114 12.82 44.74 10.03
CA ASN A 114 12.91 45.78 11.05
C ASN A 114 14.30 46.41 11.13
N ILE A 115 15.36 45.61 11.03
CA ILE A 115 16.75 46.11 10.98
C ILE A 115 16.92 47.03 9.77
N LEU A 116 16.52 46.59 8.57
CA LEU A 116 16.58 47.41 7.35
C LEU A 116 15.79 48.72 7.51
N ARG A 117 14.59 48.65 8.11
CA ARG A 117 13.74 49.82 8.31
C ARG A 117 14.22 50.74 9.42
N SER A 118 14.89 50.26 10.46
CA SER A 118 15.22 51.02 11.67
C SER A 118 16.66 51.52 11.66
N GLU A 119 17.60 50.59 11.48
CA GLU A 119 19.03 50.83 11.65
C GLU A 119 19.63 51.49 10.40
N MET A 120 19.07 51.19 9.23
CA MET A 120 19.63 51.61 7.95
C MET A 120 18.94 52.84 7.34
N LYS A 121 18.07 53.54 8.08
CA LYS A 121 17.35 54.75 7.59
C LYS A 121 18.28 55.86 7.10
N ASN A 122 19.46 55.99 7.70
CA ASN A 122 20.40 57.06 7.43
C ASN A 122 21.45 56.68 6.36
N ILE A 123 21.41 55.45 5.84
CA ILE A 123 22.34 54.97 4.83
C ILE A 123 21.77 55.35 3.45
N PRO A 124 22.58 55.93 2.54
CA PRO A 124 22.11 56.23 1.19
C PRO A 124 21.56 54.98 0.48
N PRO A 125 20.44 55.09 -0.24
CA PRO A 125 19.84 53.96 -0.94
C PRO A 125 20.73 53.38 -2.05
N GLU A 126 21.74 54.12 -2.49
CA GLU A 126 22.81 53.72 -3.43
C GLU A 126 23.83 52.76 -2.80
N ASN A 127 23.83 52.58 -1.48
CA ASN A 127 24.75 51.67 -0.82
C ASN A 127 24.45 50.22 -1.25
N GLY A 128 25.44 49.55 -1.85
CA GLY A 128 25.28 48.20 -2.39
C GLY A 128 24.74 47.19 -1.37
N PHE A 129 25.20 47.26 -0.11
CA PHE A 129 24.69 46.39 0.95
C PHE A 129 23.20 46.63 1.26
N HIS A 130 22.76 47.90 1.30
CA HIS A 130 21.35 48.24 1.53
C HIS A 130 20.46 47.72 0.39
N GLN A 131 20.91 47.84 -0.86
CA GLN A 131 20.18 47.31 -2.02
C GLN A 131 20.08 45.79 -1.99
N THR A 132 21.20 45.10 -1.76
CA THR A 132 21.21 43.63 -1.70
C THR A 132 20.34 43.10 -0.56
N LEU A 133 20.44 43.68 0.64
CA LEU A 133 19.63 43.26 1.79
C LEU A 133 18.13 43.51 1.54
N ARG A 134 17.78 44.65 0.93
CA ARG A 134 16.39 44.95 0.54
C ARG A 134 15.86 43.93 -0.45
N SER A 135 16.60 43.62 -1.51
CA SER A 135 16.20 42.62 -2.50
C SER A 135 16.09 41.23 -1.88
N PHE A 136 17.00 40.86 -0.98
CA PHE A 136 16.93 39.61 -0.25
C PHE A 136 15.64 39.49 0.58
N ILE A 137 15.30 40.52 1.37
CA ILE A 137 14.10 40.53 2.21
C ILE A 137 12.85 40.44 1.33
N GLN A 138 12.75 41.22 0.26
CA GLN A 138 11.60 41.19 -0.66
C GLN A 138 11.41 39.81 -1.29
N ASN A 139 12.49 39.17 -1.73
CA ASN A 139 12.41 37.83 -2.32
C ASN A 139 12.03 36.77 -1.26
N ALA A 140 12.66 36.82 -0.09
CA ALA A 140 12.35 35.91 1.01
C ALA A 140 10.91 36.08 1.51
N GLU A 141 10.36 37.29 1.49
CA GLU A 141 8.98 37.58 1.88
C GLU A 141 7.96 36.83 1.03
N VAL A 142 8.20 36.69 -0.26
CA VAL A 142 7.36 35.87 -1.15
C VAL A 142 7.38 34.40 -0.70
N ASP A 143 8.57 33.83 -0.52
CA ASP A 143 8.75 32.41 -0.18
C ASP A 143 8.20 32.07 1.22
N VAL A 144 8.41 32.96 2.20
CA VAL A 144 7.94 32.80 3.58
C VAL A 144 6.43 32.96 3.68
N THR A 145 5.86 33.93 2.97
CA THR A 145 4.41 34.13 2.92
C THR A 145 3.73 32.93 2.29
N TRP A 146 4.25 32.46 1.15
CA TRP A 146 3.79 31.22 0.53
C TRP A 146 3.84 30.04 1.51
N SER A 147 4.96 29.88 2.24
CA SER A 147 5.11 28.78 3.21
C SER A 147 4.09 28.85 4.34
N ARG A 148 3.77 30.05 4.85
CA ARG A 148 2.76 30.27 5.90
C ARG A 148 1.35 30.00 5.42
N GLU A 149 1.01 30.41 4.20
CA GLU A 149 -0.30 30.16 3.60
C GLU A 149 -0.50 28.68 3.30
N GLU A 150 0.54 28.04 2.76
CA GLU A 150 0.52 26.63 2.41
C GLU A 150 0.44 25.74 3.66
N GLU A 151 1.20 26.07 4.71
CA GLU A 151 1.09 25.41 6.01
C GLU A 151 -0.36 25.44 6.50
N LYS A 152 -1.01 26.61 6.51
CA LYS A 152 -2.41 26.74 6.96
C LYS A 152 -3.35 25.90 6.12
N ARG A 153 -3.19 25.91 4.80
CA ARG A 153 -4.02 25.14 3.87
C ARG A 153 -3.88 23.64 4.13
N ILE A 154 -2.64 23.15 4.23
CA ILE A 154 -2.34 21.74 4.48
C ILE A 154 -2.84 21.31 5.85
N MET A 155 -2.62 22.10 6.91
CA MET A 155 -3.12 21.75 8.25
C MET A 155 -4.65 21.71 8.29
N ALA A 156 -5.34 22.58 7.55
CA ALA A 156 -6.79 22.52 7.40
C ALA A 156 -7.24 21.25 6.65
N LEU A 157 -6.52 20.83 5.61
CA LEU A 157 -6.79 19.59 4.88
C LEU A 157 -6.60 18.35 5.75
N VAL A 158 -5.48 18.28 6.49
CA VAL A 158 -5.19 17.18 7.42
C VAL A 158 -6.29 17.10 8.49
N LYS A 159 -6.65 18.25 9.08
CA LYS A 159 -7.75 18.33 10.04
C LYS A 159 -9.08 17.87 9.45
N SER A 160 -9.45 18.38 8.27
CA SER A 160 -10.70 17.99 7.60
C SER A 160 -10.72 16.48 7.34
N THR A 161 -9.59 15.89 6.95
CA THR A 161 -9.46 14.44 6.75
C THR A 161 -9.63 13.67 8.04
N ALA A 162 -9.08 14.14 9.15
CA ALA A 162 -9.30 13.56 10.46
C ALA A 162 -10.76 13.64 10.92
N ASP A 163 -11.39 14.80 10.76
CA ASP A 163 -12.79 15.03 11.11
C ASP A 163 -13.71 14.09 10.33
N TYR A 164 -13.33 13.70 9.10
CA TYR A 164 -14.07 12.73 8.29
C TYR A 164 -14.08 11.32 8.90
N PHE A 165 -12.99 10.87 9.53
CA PHE A 165 -12.89 9.54 10.12
C PHE A 165 -13.33 9.48 11.60
N HIS A 166 -13.06 10.52 12.38
CA HIS A 166 -13.28 10.53 13.84
C HIS A 166 -14.39 11.47 14.31
N GLY A 167 -14.99 12.27 13.41
CA GLY A 167 -15.84 13.39 13.79
C GLY A 167 -15.03 14.55 14.38
N LYS A 168 -15.70 15.61 14.84
CA LYS A 168 -15.06 16.84 15.35
C LYS A 168 -14.40 16.62 16.73
N SER A 169 -13.33 15.85 16.77
CA SER A 169 -12.59 15.50 17.98
C SER A 169 -11.22 16.17 17.93
N GLY A 170 -11.00 17.23 18.72
CA GLY A 170 -9.67 17.77 19.05
C GLY A 170 -8.79 18.29 17.90
N LYS A 171 -7.65 18.92 18.25
CA LYS A 171 -6.59 19.30 17.29
C LYS A 171 -5.57 18.16 17.09
N ASP A 172 -5.37 17.32 18.11
CA ASP A 172 -4.29 16.32 18.15
C ASP A 172 -4.65 15.03 17.39
N GLU A 173 -5.93 14.78 17.20
CA GLU A 173 -6.46 13.59 16.54
C GLU A 173 -6.16 13.58 15.04
N ALA A 174 -5.88 14.75 14.45
CA ALA A 174 -5.60 14.84 13.03
C ALA A 174 -4.24 14.26 12.63
N LEU A 175 -3.24 14.46 13.47
CA LEU A 175 -1.91 13.88 13.28
C LEU A 175 -1.90 12.40 13.68
N ARG A 176 -2.70 12.03 14.68
CA ARG A 176 -2.86 10.63 15.10
C ARG A 176 -3.46 9.74 14.01
N LEU A 177 -4.28 10.29 13.10
CA LEU A 177 -4.89 9.50 12.02
C LEU A 177 -3.83 8.78 11.18
N PHE A 178 -2.80 9.48 10.72
CA PHE A 178 -1.77 8.87 9.87
C PHE A 178 -0.99 7.78 10.61
N ILE A 179 -0.72 7.99 11.90
CA ILE A 179 -0.04 6.99 12.77
C ILE A 179 -0.90 5.74 12.91
N ILE A 180 -2.19 5.91 13.21
CA ILE A 180 -3.14 4.79 13.36
C ILE A 180 -3.23 3.98 12.07
N VAL A 181 -3.38 4.65 10.92
CA VAL A 181 -3.47 3.95 9.62
C VAL A 181 -2.16 3.27 9.27
N ARG A 182 -1.01 3.90 9.51
CA ARG A 182 0.31 3.26 9.32
C ARG A 182 0.40 1.96 10.12
N ASP A 183 0.04 2.00 11.40
CA ASP A 183 0.14 0.83 12.28
C ASP A 183 -0.82 -0.28 11.86
N PHE A 184 -2.04 0.09 11.45
CA PHE A 184 -2.98 -0.83 10.82
C PHE A 184 -2.40 -1.50 9.58
N LEU A 185 -1.78 -0.74 8.67
CA LEU A 185 -1.15 -1.28 7.46
C LEU A 185 0.03 -2.21 7.78
N ILE A 186 0.83 -1.89 8.80
CA ILE A 186 1.92 -2.77 9.26
C ILE A 186 1.36 -4.11 9.75
N ILE A 187 0.26 -4.09 10.51
CA ILE A 187 -0.40 -5.31 10.97
C ILE A 187 -0.97 -6.08 9.77
N LEU A 188 -1.63 -5.38 8.84
CA LEU A 188 -2.20 -5.96 7.64
C LEU A 188 -1.14 -6.69 6.81
N ASP A 189 0.00 -6.06 6.57
CA ASP A 189 1.10 -6.63 5.81
C ASP A 189 1.68 -7.89 6.45
N LYS A 190 1.72 -7.94 7.79
CA LYS A 190 2.15 -9.13 8.53
C LYS A 190 1.14 -10.27 8.37
N VAL A 191 -0.13 -9.99 8.60
CA VAL A 191 -1.20 -11.01 8.51
C VAL A 191 -1.33 -11.54 7.08
N CYS A 192 -1.22 -10.70 6.06
CA CYS A 192 -1.24 -11.13 4.65
C CYS A 192 -0.09 -12.09 4.29
N LYS A 193 1.03 -12.07 5.01
CA LYS A 193 2.16 -13.00 4.84
C LYS A 193 1.98 -14.29 5.63
N GLU A 194 1.28 -14.24 6.76
CA GLU A 194 1.04 -15.39 7.64
C GLU A 194 -0.13 -16.26 7.17
N VAL A 195 -1.07 -15.73 6.38
CA VAL A 195 -2.11 -16.53 5.74
C VAL A 195 -1.48 -17.37 4.62
N PRO A 196 -1.55 -18.71 4.67
CA PRO A 196 -0.91 -19.55 3.68
C PRO A 196 -1.55 -19.36 2.30
N LEU A 197 -0.88 -18.63 1.43
CA LEU A 197 -1.10 -18.68 -0.01
C LEU A 197 -0.51 -20.01 -0.48
N LYS A 198 -1.29 -21.10 -0.43
CA LYS A 198 -0.88 -22.36 -1.06
C LYS A 198 -0.61 -22.05 -2.53
N PRO A 199 0.59 -22.33 -3.08
CA PRO A 199 0.78 -22.28 -4.51
C PRO A 199 -0.19 -23.29 -5.13
N SER A 200 -1.04 -22.81 -6.05
CA SER A 200 -1.81 -23.72 -6.89
C SER A 200 -0.87 -24.77 -7.42
N ARG A 201 -1.18 -26.03 -7.12
CA ARG A 201 -0.41 -27.20 -7.54
C ARG A 201 -0.20 -27.04 -9.05
N ALA A 202 1.05 -26.91 -9.48
CA ALA A 202 1.38 -27.01 -10.90
C ALA A 202 0.67 -28.25 -11.47
N PRO A 203 0.13 -28.19 -12.71
CA PRO A 203 -0.48 -29.37 -13.32
C PRO A 203 0.55 -30.49 -13.24
N ARG A 204 0.18 -31.59 -12.57
CA ARG A 204 0.95 -32.82 -12.68
C ARG A 204 0.85 -33.23 -14.14
N ASN A 205 1.85 -32.86 -14.95
CA ASN A 205 2.15 -33.60 -16.17
C ASN A 205 2.51 -35.01 -15.72
N GLY A 206 1.57 -35.91 -15.89
CA GLY A 206 1.67 -37.29 -15.43
C GLY A 206 0.83 -38.19 -16.32
N ASP A 207 1.13 -38.18 -17.61
CA ASP A 207 0.96 -39.33 -18.49
C ASP A 207 2.13 -39.35 -19.49
N ALA A 208 3.25 -39.90 -19.02
CA ALA A 208 4.28 -40.46 -19.87
C ALA A 208 4.79 -41.71 -19.17
N MET A 209 4.34 -42.87 -19.63
CA MET A 209 4.87 -44.18 -19.25
C MET A 209 6.39 -44.18 -19.44
N ALA A 210 7.13 -44.22 -18.33
CA ALA A 210 8.54 -44.54 -18.36
C ALA A 210 8.70 -46.04 -18.63
N ILE A 211 9.10 -46.41 -19.85
CA ILE A 211 9.67 -47.73 -20.12
C ILE A 211 11.19 -47.58 -20.00
N ALA A 212 11.76 -48.10 -18.92
CA ALA A 212 13.20 -48.17 -18.71
C ALA A 212 13.84 -49.23 -19.64
N PRO A 213 15.09 -49.03 -20.11
CA PRO A 213 15.72 -49.93 -21.07
C PRO A 213 16.26 -51.19 -20.38
N VAL A 214 15.92 -52.36 -20.91
CA VAL A 214 16.43 -53.67 -20.46
C VAL A 214 17.80 -53.94 -21.12
N PRO A 215 18.87 -54.21 -20.36
CA PRO A 215 20.16 -54.63 -20.93
C PRO A 215 20.11 -56.06 -21.48
N ARG A 216 20.51 -56.20 -22.75
CA ARG A 216 20.63 -57.44 -23.53
C ARG A 216 21.44 -58.52 -22.79
N GLN A 217 20.81 -59.66 -22.51
CA GLN A 217 21.51 -60.92 -22.26
C GLN A 217 21.29 -61.88 -23.44
N ARG A 218 22.44 -62.28 -23.98
CA ARG A 218 22.75 -63.23 -25.06
C ARG A 218 21.73 -64.35 -25.30
N LEU A 219 21.20 -64.38 -26.52
CA LEU A 219 20.73 -65.59 -27.22
C LEU A 219 21.46 -65.55 -28.57
N PHE A 220 22.38 -66.47 -28.84
CA PHE A 220 22.23 -67.72 -29.61
C PHE A 220 23.55 -68.53 -29.45
N PRO A 221 23.65 -69.87 -29.65
CA PRO A 221 23.28 -70.53 -30.92
C PRO A 221 22.86 -72.02 -30.85
N ALA A 222 21.78 -72.40 -31.53
CA ALA A 222 21.66 -73.74 -32.15
C ALA A 222 20.37 -73.82 -32.98
N ILE A 223 20.45 -74.52 -34.12
CA ILE A 223 19.39 -74.88 -35.08
C ILE A 223 19.11 -73.74 -36.08
N ALA A 224 19.84 -73.64 -37.20
CA ALA A 224 19.68 -74.44 -38.41
C ALA A 224 18.26 -74.32 -39.00
N ASP A 225 18.04 -73.45 -39.98
CA ASP A 225 18.07 -73.88 -41.37
C ASP A 225 17.73 -72.75 -42.37
N ARG A 226 18.29 -72.97 -43.54
CA ARG A 226 18.22 -72.27 -44.82
C ARG A 226 16.83 -71.76 -45.25
N GLN A 227 16.84 -70.55 -45.84
CA GLN A 227 16.24 -70.15 -47.14
C GLN A 227 16.34 -68.61 -47.19
N VAL A 228 17.29 -67.97 -47.89
CA VAL A 228 17.33 -67.72 -49.35
C VAL A 228 15.94 -67.67 -49.95
N ASP A 229 15.40 -66.47 -50.16
CA ASP A 229 14.97 -66.02 -51.49
C ASP A 229 14.85 -64.49 -51.55
N THR A 230 15.03 -64.01 -52.76
CA THR A 230 15.45 -62.68 -53.21
C THR A 230 14.32 -62.03 -53.99
N TRP A 231 14.02 -60.74 -53.78
CA TRP A 231 13.38 -59.84 -54.76
C TRP A 231 13.41 -58.40 -54.18
N SER A 232 14.20 -57.41 -54.63
CA SER A 232 14.19 -56.60 -55.89
C SER A 232 12.78 -56.12 -56.30
N SER A 233 12.48 -54.92 -56.78
CA SER A 233 13.27 -53.85 -57.40
C SER A 233 12.44 -52.54 -57.41
N ASP A 234 13.15 -51.41 -57.58
CA ASP A 234 12.68 -50.09 -58.04
C ASP A 234 11.65 -50.12 -59.19
N ASP A 235 10.79 -49.09 -59.32
CA ASP A 235 11.02 -48.03 -60.33
C ASP A 235 9.92 -46.95 -60.43
N ASN A 236 10.37 -45.84 -61.02
CA ASN A 236 9.77 -44.52 -61.25
C ASN A 236 8.65 -44.44 -62.32
N GLU A 237 8.10 -43.21 -62.39
CA GLU A 237 7.46 -42.47 -63.51
C GLU A 237 5.93 -42.39 -63.56
N PRO A 238 5.35 -41.36 -64.22
CA PRO A 238 5.85 -40.01 -64.57
C PRO A 238 5.02 -38.85 -63.97
#